data_AF-A0ABD2BUK9-F1
#
_entry.id   AF-A0ABD2BUK9-F1
#
_cell.length_a   1.000
_cell.length_b   1.000
_cell.length_c   1.000
_cell.angle_alpha   90.00
_cell.angle_beta   90.00
_cell.angle_gamma   90.00
#
_symmetry.space_group_name_H-M   'P 1'
#
loop_
_entity.id
_entity.type
_entity.pdbx_description
1 polymer ?
#
loop_
_entity_poly.entity_id
_entity_poly.type
_entity_poly.pdbx_seq_one_letter_code
_entity_poly.pdbx_strand_id
1 'polypeptide(L)'
;MSMMFKRVFCDKILQLSGLYRFNCINKFSHNIPNDRDTVLSKETVITEKKYDDPNNTSNEEEVKRLLKEAATYSDANDKNWATTPYPANAPTSVEEENINIPKVNPVERSIILFPGQGTLKVGAIKKYLHFPGVKDIFDLANEILGYNLLNICLKGPQDKLDLTKFNQPATVVSSLAALEQLREERQNVFETCIGTAGYSVGELSALIFSGAISFEDGIRLVAVRGNMMQMASDKIGQGMLSVYCPPQVKLSKVLEDATAWARDLGVPDPICKVSVFLYTQNKIIAGNEEALHYIEKNAKVVGLQKVKRLPVSGAFHTPLMQPAIQKFCEKLREIQLEEPRTKVYSNYTGRPYRNTKSIKGLLVKQIISPVKWEQCIQRIYKRPEGTPFPRTFDVGSSGRMKTILKLINAKAAESCIPHHEASKIFDETQS
;
A
#
# COMPACT_ATOMS: atom_id res chain seq x y z
N MET A 1 24.81 37.65 9.89
CA MET A 1 24.44 36.91 8.66
C MET A 1 24.38 35.38 8.88
N SER A 2 23.81 34.90 10.01
CA SER A 2 23.71 33.47 10.34
C SER A 2 22.42 33.08 11.09
N MET A 3 21.34 33.84 10.89
CA MET A 3 20.03 33.54 11.52
C MET A 3 18.84 33.58 10.54
N MET A 4 19.07 33.91 9.26
CA MET A 4 18.00 33.98 8.25
C MET A 4 17.79 32.69 7.44
N PHE A 5 18.70 31.71 7.51
CA PHE A 5 18.59 30.46 6.72
C PHE A 5 17.77 29.34 7.38
N LYS A 6 17.54 29.39 8.71
CA LYS A 6 16.74 28.36 9.40
C LYS A 6 15.22 28.58 9.31
N ARG A 7 14.75 29.80 9.00
CA ARG A 7 13.31 30.10 8.90
C ARG A 7 12.71 29.70 7.54
N VAL A 8 13.47 29.79 6.45
CA VAL A 8 12.98 29.44 5.10
C VAL A 8 12.80 27.92 4.89
N PHE A 9 13.51 27.09 5.65
CA PHE A 9 13.38 25.63 5.58
C PHE A 9 12.17 25.09 6.37
N CYS A 10 11.78 25.76 7.47
CA CYS A 10 10.64 25.35 8.28
C CYS A 10 9.29 25.62 7.57
N ASP A 11 9.19 26.72 6.83
CA ASP A 11 7.97 27.08 6.08
C ASP A 11 7.74 26.19 4.84
N LYS A 12 8.79 25.63 4.23
CA LYS A 12 8.67 24.67 3.11
C LYS A 12 8.25 23.26 3.56
N ILE A 13 8.66 22.82 4.75
CA ILE A 13 8.22 21.55 5.35
C ILE A 13 6.73 21.63 5.76
N LEU A 14 6.26 22.81 6.16
CA LEU A 14 4.84 23.09 6.40
C LEU A 14 4.00 23.14 5.11
N GLN A 15 4.58 23.52 3.97
CA GLN A 15 3.87 23.50 2.68
C GLN A 15 3.69 22.09 2.09
N LEU A 16 4.67 21.19 2.22
CA LEU A 16 4.53 19.80 1.75
C LEU A 16 3.59 18.95 2.63
N SER A 17 3.59 19.19 3.94
CA SER A 17 2.56 18.63 4.84
C SER A 17 1.20 19.30 4.69
N GLY A 18 1.16 20.56 4.22
CA GLY A 18 -0.06 21.29 3.85
C GLY A 18 -0.67 20.86 2.51
N LEU A 19 0.15 20.47 1.52
CA LEU A 19 -0.28 20.01 0.19
C LEU A 19 -1.03 18.66 0.22
N TYR A 20 -0.97 17.93 1.34
CA TYR A 20 -1.76 16.71 1.58
C TYR A 20 -2.83 16.86 2.69
N ARG A 21 -2.99 18.05 3.29
CA ARG A 21 -4.09 18.37 4.21
C ARG A 21 -5.30 18.86 3.41
N PHE A 22 -6.22 17.93 3.11
CA PHE A 22 -7.59 18.32 2.79
C PHE A 22 -8.30 18.71 4.09
N ASN A 23 -8.98 19.85 4.06
CA ASN A 23 -9.65 20.50 5.19
C ASN A 23 -10.50 19.55 6.04
N CYS A 24 -10.37 19.75 7.35
CA CYS A 24 -11.17 19.12 8.39
C CYS A 24 -12.67 19.31 8.16
N ILE A 25 -13.41 18.20 8.20
CA ILE A 25 -14.80 18.21 8.67
C ILE A 25 -14.85 17.23 9.85
N ASN A 26 -14.88 17.79 11.05
CA ASN A 26 -15.26 17.07 12.27
C ASN A 26 -16.68 16.54 12.08
N LYS A 27 -16.93 15.25 12.36
CA LYS A 27 -18.21 14.77 12.91
C LYS A 27 -18.09 13.36 13.54
N PHE A 28 -18.17 13.39 14.87
CA PHE A 28 -18.67 12.41 15.84
C PHE A 28 -17.83 11.20 16.30
N SER A 29 -17.29 11.39 17.52
CA SER A 29 -17.19 10.37 18.57
C SER A 29 -18.52 10.24 19.36
N HIS A 30 -18.98 8.99 19.49
CA HIS A 30 -19.74 8.34 20.58
C HIS A 30 -21.08 8.93 21.09
N ASN A 31 -22.17 8.14 21.03
CA ASN A 31 -22.52 7.23 22.14
C ASN A 31 -23.69 6.28 21.83
N ILE A 32 -23.52 5.06 22.35
CA ILE A 32 -24.51 3.99 22.51
C ILE A 32 -25.26 4.25 23.83
N PRO A 33 -26.58 3.97 23.96
CA PRO A 33 -27.23 3.97 25.27
C PRO A 33 -26.86 2.70 26.05
N ASN A 34 -26.42 2.89 27.28
CA ASN A 34 -26.40 1.84 28.31
C ASN A 34 -27.83 1.38 28.61
N ASP A 35 -28.02 0.07 28.66
CA ASP A 35 -28.92 -0.51 29.65
C ASP A 35 -28.12 -1.50 30.49
N ARG A 36 -28.28 -1.36 31.81
CA ARG A 36 -27.68 -2.22 32.83
C ARG A 36 -28.48 -3.52 32.87
N ASP A 37 -27.80 -4.66 32.98
CA ASP A 37 -28.00 -5.54 34.14
C ASP A 37 -27.02 -6.71 34.20
N THR A 38 -26.50 -6.87 35.42
CA THR A 38 -26.10 -8.11 36.13
C THR A 38 -25.08 -9.13 35.55
N VAL A 39 -23.94 -9.17 36.25
CA VAL A 39 -23.43 -10.33 37.01
C VAL A 39 -22.30 -11.23 36.42
N LEU A 40 -21.29 -11.39 37.30
CA LEU A 40 -20.29 -12.45 37.49
C LEU A 40 -18.88 -12.36 36.84
N SER A 41 -17.97 -11.91 37.70
CA SER A 41 -16.57 -12.32 37.93
C SER A 41 -16.01 -13.55 37.19
N LYS A 42 -14.75 -13.42 36.74
CA LYS A 42 -13.61 -14.18 37.28
C LYS A 42 -12.28 -13.63 36.78
N GLU A 43 -11.46 -13.23 37.75
CA GLU A 43 -10.05 -12.89 37.63
C GLU A 43 -9.22 -14.13 37.28
N THR A 44 -8.17 -13.94 36.47
CA THR A 44 -7.02 -14.85 36.47
C THR A 44 -5.76 -14.03 36.62
N VAL A 45 -5.18 -14.15 37.81
CA VAL A 45 -3.90 -13.61 38.26
C VAL A 45 -2.76 -14.25 37.46
N ILE A 46 -1.84 -13.44 36.92
CA ILE A 46 -0.50 -13.90 36.53
C ILE A 46 0.50 -13.12 37.37
N THR A 47 1.23 -13.85 38.19
CA THR A 47 2.27 -13.40 39.11
C THR A 47 3.56 -13.03 38.36
N GLU A 48 3.98 -11.76 38.45
CA GLU A 48 5.32 -11.35 38.05
C GLU A 48 6.33 -11.63 39.18
N LYS A 49 7.37 -12.40 38.87
CA LYS A 49 8.57 -12.52 39.71
C LYS A 49 9.46 -11.29 39.48
N LYS A 50 9.69 -10.52 40.56
CA LYS A 50 10.68 -9.44 40.63
C LYS A 50 12.11 -9.99 40.60
N TYR A 51 12.97 -9.35 39.80
CA TYR A 51 14.42 -9.29 40.03
C TYR A 51 14.72 -7.85 40.41
N ASP A 52 15.15 -7.63 41.66
CA ASP A 52 15.56 -6.33 42.19
C ASP A 52 17.02 -6.06 41.80
N ASP A 53 17.28 -4.96 41.09
CA ASP A 53 18.61 -4.36 40.93
C ASP A 53 18.69 -3.09 41.79
N PRO A 54 19.56 -3.05 42.83
CA PRO A 54 19.54 -2.02 43.87
C PRO A 54 20.10 -0.64 43.46
N ASN A 55 20.37 -0.37 42.18
CA ASN A 55 20.98 0.89 41.71
C ASN A 55 20.04 1.87 40.98
N ASN A 56 18.71 1.67 40.98
CA ASN A 56 17.78 2.53 40.21
C ASN A 56 16.75 3.31 41.07
N THR A 57 17.04 3.54 42.34
CA THR A 57 16.17 4.27 43.27
C THR A 57 16.03 5.76 42.94
N SER A 58 16.96 6.34 42.18
CA SER A 58 16.94 7.76 41.80
C SER A 58 15.95 8.10 40.67
N ASN A 59 15.64 7.16 39.75
CA ASN A 59 14.75 7.44 38.62
C ASN A 59 13.27 7.17 38.94
N GLU A 60 12.97 6.27 39.88
CA GLU A 60 11.58 5.98 40.25
C GLU A 60 10.92 7.13 41.01
N GLU A 61 11.67 7.86 41.85
CA GLU A 61 11.14 9.03 42.56
C GLU A 61 10.86 10.20 41.60
N GLU A 62 11.69 10.38 40.58
CA GLU A 62 11.53 11.42 39.56
C GLU A 62 10.34 11.14 38.63
N VAL A 63 10.12 9.87 38.26
CA VAL A 63 8.93 9.44 37.51
C VAL A 63 7.65 9.57 38.35
N LYS A 64 7.69 9.20 39.64
CA LYS A 64 6.54 9.40 40.56
C LYS A 64 6.20 10.87 40.75
N ARG A 65 7.20 11.77 40.76
CA ARG A 65 7.01 13.21 40.84
C ARG A 65 6.39 13.77 39.55
N LEU A 66 6.88 13.37 38.38
CA LEU A 66 6.31 13.76 37.07
C LEU A 66 4.85 13.28 36.88
N LEU A 67 4.49 12.12 37.43
CA LEU A 67 3.11 11.61 37.42
C LEU A 67 2.19 12.32 38.43
N LYS A 68 2.74 12.92 39.49
CA LYS A 68 1.99 13.74 40.47
C LYS A 68 1.84 15.20 40.03
N GLU A 69 2.80 15.72 39.28
CA GLU A 69 2.82 17.09 38.74
C GLU A 69 2.12 17.21 37.36
N ALA A 70 1.75 16.08 36.74
CA ALA A 70 0.81 16.03 35.63
C ALA A 70 -0.59 16.37 36.12
N ALA A 71 -0.86 17.67 36.25
CA ALA A 71 -2.09 18.23 36.75
C ALA A 71 -3.32 17.61 36.07
N THR A 72 -4.15 17.02 36.92
CA THR A 72 -5.55 16.70 36.67
C THR A 72 -6.26 17.93 36.10
N TYR A 73 -6.79 17.81 34.89
CA TYR A 73 -7.74 18.77 34.34
C TYR A 73 -9.08 18.60 35.07
N SER A 74 -9.12 19.06 36.32
CA SER A 74 -10.32 19.15 37.15
C SER A 74 -10.38 20.55 37.70
N ASP A 75 -10.67 21.51 36.82
CA ASP A 75 -11.28 22.81 37.13
C ASP A 75 -11.65 23.51 35.81
N ALA A 76 -12.76 23.07 35.23
CA ALA A 76 -13.47 23.79 34.17
C ALA A 76 -14.96 23.50 34.29
N ASN A 77 -15.55 23.87 35.43
CA ASN A 77 -16.99 23.83 35.65
C ASN A 77 -17.66 25.16 35.29
N ASP A 78 -17.12 25.88 34.29
CA ASP A 78 -17.72 27.08 33.74
C ASP A 78 -18.17 26.81 32.29
N LYS A 79 -19.43 26.41 32.14
CA LYS A 79 -20.06 26.05 30.85
C LYS A 79 -20.75 27.25 30.17
N ASN A 80 -20.31 28.48 30.41
CA ASN A 80 -20.97 29.68 29.88
C ASN A 80 -20.24 30.43 28.75
N TRP A 81 -19.18 29.87 28.15
CA TRP A 81 -18.42 30.60 27.12
C TRP A 81 -18.58 30.10 25.66
N ALA A 82 -19.34 29.03 25.40
CA ALA A 82 -19.58 28.57 24.03
C ALA A 82 -20.96 29.02 23.53
N THR A 83 -21.04 30.26 23.02
CA THR A 83 -22.11 30.60 22.08
C THR A 83 -21.93 29.73 20.83
N THR A 84 -22.86 28.80 20.61
CA THR A 84 -22.86 27.97 19.41
C THR A 84 -23.08 28.88 18.20
N PRO A 85 -22.38 28.69 17.08
CA PRO A 85 -22.56 29.50 15.88
C PRO A 85 -23.87 29.16 15.13
N TYR A 86 -24.80 28.44 15.77
CA TYR A 86 -26.01 27.93 15.16
C TYR A 86 -27.24 28.61 15.78
N PRO A 87 -28.23 29.02 14.98
CA PRO A 87 -29.47 29.58 15.50
C PRO A 87 -30.16 28.60 16.45
N ALA A 88 -30.85 29.12 17.47
CA ALA A 88 -31.47 28.35 18.56
C ALA A 88 -32.48 27.25 18.12
N ASN A 89 -32.84 27.21 16.84
CA ASN A 89 -33.79 26.26 16.26
C ASN A 89 -33.15 25.29 15.25
N ALA A 90 -31.81 25.16 15.21
CA ALA A 90 -31.16 24.21 14.32
C ALA A 90 -31.46 22.75 14.76
N PRO A 91 -32.04 21.90 13.89
CA PRO A 91 -32.45 20.55 14.26
C PRO A 91 -31.24 19.67 14.64
N THR A 92 -31.28 19.08 15.83
CA THR A 92 -30.20 18.26 16.43
C THR A 92 -30.35 16.76 16.22
N SER A 93 -31.37 16.31 15.48
CA SER A 93 -31.55 14.91 15.08
C SER A 93 -31.42 14.81 13.57
N VAL A 94 -30.45 14.01 13.11
CA VAL A 94 -30.40 13.59 11.71
C VAL A 94 -31.50 12.54 11.55
N GLU A 95 -32.71 12.99 11.20
CA GLU A 95 -33.57 12.13 10.40
C GLU A 95 -32.78 11.80 9.13
N GLU A 96 -32.73 10.52 8.75
CA GLU A 96 -32.14 10.07 7.49
C GLU A 96 -32.95 10.66 6.32
N GLU A 97 -32.79 11.94 6.07
CA GLU A 97 -33.10 12.50 4.77
C GLU A 97 -32.23 11.74 3.78
N ASN A 98 -32.89 11.03 2.86
CA ASN A 98 -32.26 10.43 1.70
C ASN A 98 -31.47 11.51 0.97
N ILE A 99 -30.19 11.69 1.33
CA ILE A 99 -29.27 12.54 0.60
C ILE A 99 -29.17 11.90 -0.76
N ASN A 100 -29.85 12.51 -1.73
CA ASN A 100 -29.85 12.09 -3.11
C ASN A 100 -28.46 12.44 -3.67
N ILE A 101 -27.48 11.58 -3.39
CA ILE A 101 -26.14 11.69 -3.96
C ILE A 101 -26.35 11.66 -5.48
N PRO A 102 -25.99 12.72 -6.22
CA PRO A 102 -26.20 12.77 -7.65
C PRO A 102 -25.62 11.49 -8.26
N LYS A 103 -26.37 10.83 -9.14
CA LYS A 103 -25.87 9.71 -9.94
C LYS A 103 -24.79 10.25 -10.88
N VAL A 104 -23.58 10.44 -10.37
CA VAL A 104 -22.44 10.88 -11.17
C VAL A 104 -22.19 9.80 -12.20
N ASN A 105 -22.14 10.20 -13.47
CA ASN A 105 -21.97 9.30 -14.58
C ASN A 105 -20.70 8.46 -14.37
N PRO A 106 -20.73 7.13 -14.47
CA PRO A 106 -19.55 6.30 -14.25
C PRO A 106 -18.34 6.75 -15.08
N VAL A 107 -18.54 7.29 -16.28
CA VAL A 107 -17.44 7.80 -17.14
C VAL A 107 -16.74 9.03 -16.56
N GLU A 108 -17.39 9.76 -15.66
CA GLU A 108 -16.81 10.91 -14.97
C GLU A 108 -15.98 10.48 -13.77
N ARG A 109 -16.21 9.27 -13.23
CA ARG A 109 -15.45 8.68 -12.12
C ARG A 109 -14.10 8.15 -12.58
N SER A 110 -13.15 8.09 -11.65
CA SER A 110 -11.81 7.58 -11.90
C SER A 110 -11.44 6.38 -11.01
N ILE A 111 -10.61 5.50 -11.55
CA ILE A 111 -9.87 4.46 -10.83
C ILE A 111 -8.39 4.69 -11.07
N ILE A 112 -7.58 4.58 -10.01
CA ILE A 112 -6.12 4.71 -10.13
C ILE A 112 -5.45 3.37 -9.78
N LEU A 113 -4.62 2.89 -10.71
CA LEU A 113 -3.86 1.65 -10.55
C LEU A 113 -2.38 1.96 -10.36
N PHE A 114 -1.80 1.41 -9.28
CA PHE A 114 -0.39 1.57 -8.93
C PHE A 114 0.39 0.28 -9.24
N PRO A 115 1.51 0.34 -9.96
CA PRO A 115 2.36 -0.81 -10.21
C PRO A 115 3.09 -1.27 -8.95
N GLY A 116 3.59 -2.51 -9.01
CA GLY A 116 4.62 -2.97 -8.09
C GLY A 116 6.00 -3.04 -8.72
N GLN A 117 6.91 -3.70 -8.02
CA GLN A 117 8.30 -3.89 -8.41
C GLN A 117 8.44 -4.58 -9.79
N GLY A 118 9.52 -4.24 -10.49
CA GLY A 118 9.96 -4.88 -11.73
C GLY A 118 9.53 -4.19 -13.03
N THR A 119 8.85 -3.04 -12.94
CA THR A 119 8.48 -2.22 -14.10
C THR A 119 9.43 -1.06 -14.36
N LEU A 120 10.12 -0.60 -13.33
CA LEU A 120 10.93 0.61 -13.36
C LEU A 120 12.27 0.38 -14.08
N LYS A 121 12.61 1.30 -14.98
CA LYS A 121 13.89 1.33 -15.69
C LYS A 121 14.66 2.59 -15.35
N VAL A 122 15.99 2.48 -15.36
CA VAL A 122 16.89 3.63 -15.18
C VAL A 122 16.54 4.70 -16.21
N GLY A 123 16.44 5.94 -15.75
CA GLY A 123 16.07 7.12 -16.56
C GLY A 123 14.57 7.28 -16.81
N ALA A 124 13.73 6.29 -16.53
CA ALA A 124 12.29 6.34 -16.85
C ALA A 124 11.54 7.48 -16.12
N ILE A 125 12.06 7.92 -14.97
CA ILE A 125 11.46 8.99 -14.16
C ILE A 125 11.85 10.39 -14.65
N LYS A 126 12.81 10.53 -15.58
CA LYS A 126 13.28 11.84 -16.07
C LYS A 126 12.13 12.70 -16.61
N LYS A 127 11.14 12.05 -17.24
CA LYS A 127 9.93 12.70 -17.75
C LYS A 127 9.06 13.35 -16.68
N TYR A 128 9.23 13.01 -15.40
CA TYR A 128 8.44 13.62 -14.31
C TYR A 128 9.08 14.88 -13.72
N LEU A 129 10.38 15.06 -13.90
CA LEU A 129 11.14 16.06 -13.16
C LEU A 129 10.79 17.51 -13.49
N HIS A 130 10.06 17.76 -14.58
CA HIS A 130 9.61 19.09 -14.95
C HIS A 130 8.27 19.47 -14.32
N PHE A 131 7.53 18.52 -13.75
CA PHE A 131 6.28 18.83 -13.06
C PHE A 131 6.54 19.39 -11.65
N PRO A 132 5.73 20.37 -11.20
CA PRO A 132 5.84 20.93 -9.85
C PRO A 132 5.78 19.85 -8.76
N GLY A 133 6.53 20.05 -7.67
CA GLY A 133 6.54 19.15 -6.51
C GLY A 133 7.28 17.82 -6.70
N VAL A 134 7.52 17.35 -7.93
CA VAL A 134 8.19 16.04 -8.16
C VAL A 134 9.60 16.02 -7.58
N LYS A 135 10.38 17.09 -7.77
CA LYS A 135 11.74 17.16 -7.22
C LYS A 135 11.71 17.13 -5.69
N ASP A 136 10.76 17.85 -5.08
CA ASP A 136 10.62 17.91 -3.63
C ASP A 136 10.24 16.54 -3.03
N ILE A 137 9.37 15.77 -3.70
CA ILE A 137 9.04 14.40 -3.32
C ILE A 137 10.31 13.52 -3.29
N PHE A 138 11.17 13.63 -4.30
CA PHE A 138 12.43 12.89 -4.34
C PHE A 138 13.43 13.37 -3.29
N ASP A 139 13.54 14.68 -3.06
CA ASP A 139 14.44 15.26 -2.06
C ASP A 139 14.03 14.83 -0.64
N LEU A 140 12.74 14.87 -0.31
CA LEU A 140 12.22 14.38 0.97
C LEU A 140 12.41 12.87 1.12
N ALA A 141 12.19 12.09 0.05
CA ALA A 141 12.48 10.67 0.06
C ALA A 141 13.97 10.40 0.32
N ASN A 142 14.88 11.18 -0.28
CA ASN A 142 16.32 11.04 -0.06
C ASN A 142 16.70 11.28 1.40
N GLU A 143 16.11 12.30 2.04
CA GLU A 143 16.32 12.62 3.44
C GLU A 143 15.87 11.46 4.34
N ILE A 144 14.67 10.92 4.11
CA ILE A 144 14.11 9.82 4.89
C ILE A 144 14.92 8.53 4.71
N LEU A 145 15.38 8.25 3.49
CA LEU A 145 16.08 7.02 3.14
C LEU A 145 17.57 7.07 3.50
N GLY A 146 18.14 8.26 3.68
CA GLY A 146 19.57 8.46 3.93
C GLY A 146 20.46 8.21 2.71
N TYR A 147 19.89 8.14 1.51
CA TYR A 147 20.63 7.98 0.26
C TYR A 147 19.91 8.65 -0.91
N ASN A 148 20.65 8.95 -1.99
CA ASN A 148 20.10 9.62 -3.17
C ASN A 148 19.35 8.64 -4.09
N LEU A 149 18.07 8.39 -3.78
CA LEU A 149 17.15 7.57 -4.57
C LEU A 149 16.98 8.14 -5.99
N LEU A 150 16.87 9.46 -6.12
CA LEU A 150 16.72 10.12 -7.42
C LEU A 150 17.85 9.76 -8.37
N ASN A 151 19.09 9.81 -7.89
CA ASN A 151 20.28 9.47 -8.67
C ASN A 151 20.28 7.98 -9.07
N ILE A 152 19.84 7.08 -8.18
CA ILE A 152 19.69 5.65 -8.51
C ILE A 152 18.65 5.46 -9.63
N CYS A 153 17.50 6.13 -9.54
CA CYS A 153 16.46 6.02 -10.56
C CYS A 153 16.87 6.64 -11.91
N LEU A 154 17.67 7.71 -11.92
CA LEU A 154 18.09 8.39 -13.15
C LEU A 154 19.31 7.77 -13.82
N LYS A 155 20.32 7.39 -13.03
CA LYS A 155 21.64 7.01 -13.54
C LYS A 155 21.99 5.55 -13.29
N GLY A 156 21.25 4.86 -12.42
CA GLY A 156 21.48 3.44 -12.15
C GLY A 156 22.75 3.17 -11.33
N PRO A 157 23.43 2.02 -11.56
CA PRO A 157 23.16 1.01 -12.60
C PRO A 157 21.82 0.28 -12.41
N GLN A 158 21.30 -0.34 -13.48
CA GLN A 158 20.00 -1.02 -13.45
C GLN A 158 19.96 -2.15 -12.42
N ASP A 159 21.04 -2.94 -12.30
CA ASP A 159 21.11 -4.03 -11.32
C ASP A 159 20.96 -3.53 -9.88
N LYS A 160 21.52 -2.36 -9.57
CA LYS A 160 21.33 -1.71 -8.26
C LYS A 160 19.88 -1.28 -8.06
N LEU A 161 19.24 -0.71 -9.08
CA LEU A 161 17.84 -0.32 -9.03
C LEU A 161 16.91 -1.54 -8.89
N ASP A 162 17.29 -2.69 -9.44
CA ASP A 162 16.50 -3.93 -9.42
C ASP A 162 16.56 -4.67 -8.07
N LEU A 163 17.57 -4.36 -7.22
CA LEU A 163 17.59 -4.86 -5.84
C LEU A 163 16.34 -4.40 -5.09
N THR A 164 15.67 -5.33 -4.44
CA THR A 164 14.36 -5.14 -3.78
C THR A 164 14.36 -3.98 -2.78
N LYS A 165 15.47 -3.80 -2.05
CA LYS A 165 15.66 -2.70 -1.09
C LYS A 165 15.64 -1.30 -1.73
N PHE A 166 16.05 -1.16 -2.99
CA PHE A 166 16.02 0.10 -3.73
C PHE A 166 14.78 0.19 -4.63
N ASN A 167 14.39 -0.92 -5.27
CA ASN A 167 13.28 -0.94 -6.22
C ASN A 167 11.93 -0.59 -5.57
N GLN A 168 11.68 -1.07 -4.35
CA GLN A 168 10.43 -0.82 -3.66
C GLN A 168 10.22 0.67 -3.34
N PRO A 169 11.15 1.37 -2.64
CA PRO A 169 11.07 2.82 -2.49
C PRO A 169 11.01 3.56 -3.84
N ALA A 170 11.83 3.14 -4.82
CA ALA A 170 11.84 3.75 -6.14
C ALA A 170 10.47 3.67 -6.83
N THR A 171 9.80 2.51 -6.75
CA THR A 171 8.47 2.31 -7.35
C THR A 171 7.43 3.19 -6.67
N VAL A 172 7.43 3.27 -5.33
CA VAL A 172 6.48 4.13 -4.60
C VAL A 172 6.68 5.60 -4.97
N VAL A 173 7.92 6.10 -4.84
CA VAL A 173 8.24 7.51 -5.14
C VAL A 173 7.97 7.85 -6.60
N SER A 174 8.30 6.95 -7.53
CA SER A 174 8.03 7.17 -8.97
C SER A 174 6.53 7.18 -9.28
N SER A 175 5.74 6.34 -8.61
CA SER A 175 4.28 6.37 -8.72
C SER A 175 3.69 7.66 -8.19
N LEU A 176 4.23 8.22 -7.09
CA LEU A 176 3.78 9.50 -6.56
C LEU A 176 4.19 10.66 -7.47
N ALA A 177 5.39 10.62 -8.05
CA ALA A 177 5.81 11.59 -9.08
C ALA A 177 4.90 11.55 -10.32
N ALA A 178 4.49 10.34 -10.74
CA ALA A 178 3.52 10.15 -11.82
C ALA A 178 2.12 10.69 -11.47
N LEU A 179 1.73 10.70 -10.18
CA LEU A 179 0.49 11.36 -9.75
C LEU A 179 0.57 12.88 -9.89
N GLU A 180 1.71 13.50 -9.60
CA GLU A 180 1.84 14.95 -9.76
C GLU A 180 1.72 15.37 -11.23
N GLN A 181 2.27 14.59 -12.17
CA GLN A 181 1.95 14.79 -13.60
C GLN A 181 0.44 14.66 -13.87
N LEU A 182 -0.20 13.61 -13.35
CA LEU A 182 -1.64 13.39 -13.56
C LEU A 182 -2.49 14.53 -12.99
N ARG A 183 -2.06 15.13 -11.87
CA ARG A 183 -2.71 16.29 -11.25
C ARG A 183 -2.70 17.49 -12.19
N GLU A 184 -1.54 17.78 -12.78
CA GLU A 184 -1.35 18.89 -13.73
C GLU A 184 -2.15 18.68 -15.02
N GLU A 185 -2.13 17.46 -15.56
CA GLU A 185 -2.84 17.14 -16.81
C GLU A 185 -4.36 17.04 -16.63
N ARG A 186 -4.82 16.69 -15.42
CA ARG A 186 -6.24 16.34 -15.15
C ARG A 186 -6.65 16.71 -13.71
N GLN A 187 -6.93 17.98 -13.47
CA GLN A 187 -7.25 18.53 -12.14
C GLN A 187 -8.35 17.75 -11.39
N ASN A 188 -9.42 17.33 -12.06
CA ASN A 188 -10.59 16.68 -11.42
C ASN A 188 -10.42 15.17 -11.13
N VAL A 189 -9.29 14.55 -11.47
CA VAL A 189 -9.14 13.08 -11.38
C VAL A 189 -9.16 12.60 -9.93
N PHE A 190 -8.72 13.42 -8.99
CA PHE A 190 -8.64 13.02 -7.58
C PHE A 190 -9.99 13.14 -6.87
N GLU A 191 -10.77 14.18 -7.15
CA GLU A 191 -12.13 14.39 -6.63
C GLU A 191 -13.09 13.33 -7.16
N THR A 192 -12.85 12.87 -8.38
CA THR A 192 -13.68 11.84 -9.04
C THR A 192 -13.23 10.41 -8.73
N CYS A 193 -12.17 10.22 -7.93
CA CYS A 193 -11.58 8.91 -7.65
C CYS A 193 -12.43 8.07 -6.69
N ILE A 194 -13.03 7.00 -7.21
CA ILE A 194 -13.91 6.11 -6.44
C ILE A 194 -13.20 4.86 -5.93
N GLY A 195 -11.99 4.58 -6.41
CA GLY A 195 -11.23 3.42 -5.97
C GLY A 195 -9.81 3.37 -6.52
N THR A 196 -8.95 2.72 -5.74
CA THR A 196 -7.55 2.50 -6.07
C THR A 196 -7.14 1.07 -5.77
N ALA A 197 -6.20 0.56 -6.56
CA ALA A 197 -5.58 -0.73 -6.32
C ALA A 197 -4.10 -0.65 -6.67
N GLY A 198 -3.26 -1.10 -5.75
CA GLY A 198 -1.82 -1.16 -5.96
C GLY A 198 -1.33 -2.59 -5.98
N TYR A 199 -0.49 -2.94 -6.95
CA TYR A 199 0.06 -4.28 -7.07
C TYR A 199 1.26 -4.46 -6.13
N SER A 200 1.16 -5.37 -5.14
CA SER A 200 2.19 -5.63 -4.13
C SER A 200 2.64 -4.34 -3.42
N VAL A 201 3.88 -3.88 -3.63
CA VAL A 201 4.38 -2.63 -3.04
C VAL A 201 3.56 -1.41 -3.46
N GLY A 202 2.92 -1.43 -4.63
CA GLY A 202 2.01 -0.37 -5.07
C GLY A 202 0.82 -0.16 -4.15
N GLU A 203 0.47 -1.15 -3.31
CA GLU A 203 -0.56 -1.00 -2.29
C GLU A 203 -0.19 0.09 -1.27
N LEU A 204 1.10 0.30 -1.00
CA LEU A 204 1.58 1.42 -0.19
C LEU A 204 1.41 2.76 -0.93
N SER A 205 1.68 2.82 -2.24
CA SER A 205 1.39 4.01 -3.04
C SER A 205 -0.10 4.37 -2.99
N ALA A 206 -0.98 3.37 -3.06
CA ALA A 206 -2.43 3.55 -2.97
C ALA A 206 -2.87 4.08 -1.60
N LEU A 207 -2.29 3.56 -0.51
CA LEU A 207 -2.58 4.01 0.86
C LEU A 207 -2.04 5.42 1.15
N ILE A 208 -0.88 5.78 0.59
CA ILE A 208 -0.35 7.15 0.67
C ILE A 208 -1.28 8.11 -0.08
N PHE A 209 -1.63 7.76 -1.32
CA PHE A 209 -2.56 8.57 -2.13
C PHE A 209 -3.93 8.75 -1.46
N SER A 210 -4.49 7.69 -0.86
CA SER A 210 -5.76 7.77 -0.16
C SER A 210 -5.71 8.58 1.14
N GLY A 211 -4.52 9.00 1.57
CA GLY A 211 -4.29 9.71 2.84
C GLY A 211 -4.33 8.80 4.08
N ALA A 212 -4.33 7.48 3.90
CA ALA A 212 -4.40 6.54 5.02
C ALA A 212 -3.04 6.38 5.73
N ILE A 213 -1.95 6.66 5.01
CA ILE A 213 -0.58 6.72 5.52
C ILE A 213 0.01 8.04 5.04
N SER A 214 0.75 8.75 5.90
CA SER A 214 1.52 9.94 5.49
C SER A 214 2.58 9.57 4.44
N PHE A 215 3.06 10.55 3.68
CA PHE A 215 4.16 10.30 2.74
C PHE A 215 5.38 9.76 3.48
N GLU A 216 5.78 10.42 4.56
CA GLU A 216 6.99 10.15 5.31
C GLU A 216 6.97 8.75 5.93
N ASP A 217 5.85 8.38 6.54
CA ASP A 217 5.68 7.04 7.11
C ASP A 217 5.58 5.97 6.04
N GLY A 218 4.94 6.29 4.92
CA GLY A 218 4.90 5.43 3.74
C GLY A 218 6.29 5.11 3.21
N ILE A 219 7.16 6.13 3.07
CA ILE A 219 8.56 5.96 2.62
C ILE A 219 9.38 5.16 3.64
N ARG A 220 9.24 5.43 4.94
CA ARG A 220 9.92 4.63 5.98
C ARG A 220 9.46 3.18 5.97
N LEU A 221 8.15 2.95 5.83
CA LEU A 221 7.57 1.61 5.83
C LEU A 221 8.02 0.80 4.61
N VAL A 222 8.02 1.41 3.41
CA VAL A 222 8.49 0.72 2.20
C VAL A 222 9.99 0.46 2.24
N ALA A 223 10.78 1.34 2.86
CA ALA A 223 12.22 1.09 3.07
C ALA A 223 12.45 -0.13 3.96
N VAL A 224 11.73 -0.23 5.09
CA VAL A 224 11.79 -1.41 5.97
C VAL A 224 11.32 -2.66 5.21
N ARG A 225 10.18 -2.60 4.52
CA ARG A 225 9.65 -3.71 3.71
C ARG A 225 10.68 -4.21 2.69
N GLY A 226 11.26 -3.31 1.90
CA GLY A 226 12.23 -3.64 0.86
C GLY A 226 13.51 -4.27 1.41
N ASN A 227 14.08 -3.70 2.49
CA ASN A 227 15.28 -4.24 3.13
C ASN A 227 15.02 -5.62 3.75
N MET A 228 13.90 -5.78 4.43
CA MET A 228 13.58 -7.03 5.13
C MET A 228 13.21 -8.16 4.16
N MET A 229 12.52 -7.86 3.06
CA MET A 229 12.25 -8.84 2.00
C MET A 229 13.52 -9.21 1.22
N GLN A 230 14.44 -8.26 1.00
CA GLN A 230 15.76 -8.56 0.43
C GLN A 230 16.53 -9.50 1.36
N MET A 231 16.62 -9.18 2.66
CA MET A 231 17.31 -10.02 3.64
C MET A 231 16.69 -11.43 3.74
N ALA A 232 15.35 -11.56 3.67
CA ALA A 232 14.70 -12.86 3.60
C ALA A 232 15.05 -13.62 2.31
N SER A 233 15.20 -12.90 1.19
CA SER A 233 15.59 -13.45 -0.11
C SER A 233 17.02 -14.00 -0.10
N ASP A 234 17.94 -13.29 0.54
CA ASP A 234 19.37 -13.61 0.53
C ASP A 234 19.73 -14.84 1.39
N LYS A 235 18.83 -15.31 2.26
CA LYS A 235 19.08 -16.43 3.18
C LYS A 235 19.11 -17.80 2.52
N ILE A 236 18.25 -18.01 1.53
CA ILE A 236 18.03 -19.31 0.90
C ILE A 236 17.74 -19.11 -0.58
N GLY A 237 18.16 -20.08 -1.41
CA GLY A 237 17.80 -20.10 -2.82
C GLY A 237 16.29 -20.14 -2.99
N GLN A 238 15.73 -19.14 -3.66
CA GLN A 238 14.30 -19.01 -3.90
C GLN A 238 14.01 -18.06 -5.07
N GLY A 239 12.82 -18.18 -5.67
CA GLY A 239 12.46 -17.34 -6.81
C GLY A 239 10.98 -17.34 -7.15
N MET A 240 10.67 -16.89 -8.38
CA MET A 240 9.30 -16.84 -8.90
C MET A 240 9.23 -17.24 -10.38
N LEU A 241 8.16 -17.96 -10.75
CA LEU A 241 7.81 -18.36 -12.11
C LEU A 241 6.45 -17.77 -12.48
N SER A 242 6.38 -17.02 -13.59
CA SER A 242 5.11 -16.76 -14.26
C SER A 242 4.72 -17.99 -15.06
N VAL A 243 3.50 -18.48 -14.87
CA VAL A 243 2.99 -19.66 -15.58
C VAL A 243 1.61 -19.39 -16.17
N TYR A 244 1.36 -19.92 -17.36
CA TYR A 244 0.01 -20.06 -17.88
C TYR A 244 -0.52 -21.46 -17.51
N CYS A 245 -1.65 -21.49 -16.83
CA CYS A 245 -2.34 -22.67 -16.31
C CYS A 245 -3.65 -22.87 -17.07
N PRO A 246 -3.66 -23.74 -18.10
CA PRO A 246 -4.89 -24.16 -18.76
C PRO A 246 -5.88 -24.83 -17.77
N PRO A 247 -7.20 -24.85 -18.06
CA PRO A 247 -8.21 -25.37 -17.14
C PRO A 247 -8.02 -26.85 -16.74
N GLN A 248 -7.42 -27.65 -17.62
CA GLN A 248 -7.15 -29.07 -17.38
C GLN A 248 -5.99 -29.33 -16.39
N VAL A 249 -5.16 -28.32 -16.11
CA VAL A 249 -4.00 -28.48 -15.23
C VAL A 249 -4.43 -28.37 -13.76
N LYS A 250 -4.22 -29.45 -12.99
CA LYS A 250 -4.38 -29.44 -11.54
C LYS A 250 -3.17 -28.80 -10.87
N LEU A 251 -3.13 -27.46 -10.83
CA LEU A 251 -1.98 -26.71 -10.32
C LEU A 251 -1.59 -27.10 -8.87
N SER A 252 -2.56 -27.39 -8.01
CA SER A 252 -2.27 -27.83 -6.63
C SER A 252 -1.39 -29.09 -6.60
N LYS A 253 -1.68 -30.07 -7.47
CA LYS A 253 -0.89 -31.30 -7.56
C LYS A 253 0.53 -31.03 -8.05
N VAL A 254 0.68 -30.15 -9.05
CA VAL A 254 2.02 -29.74 -9.54
C VAL A 254 2.85 -29.10 -8.42
N LEU A 255 2.24 -28.25 -7.60
CA LEU A 255 2.92 -27.59 -6.47
C LEU A 255 3.27 -28.58 -5.35
N GLU A 256 2.39 -29.54 -5.07
CA GLU A 256 2.64 -30.63 -4.13
C GLU A 256 3.82 -31.49 -4.58
N ASP A 257 3.84 -31.90 -5.86
CA ASP A 257 4.91 -32.71 -6.43
C ASP A 257 6.25 -31.96 -6.44
N ALA A 258 6.24 -30.66 -6.78
CA ALA A 258 7.42 -29.80 -6.71
C ALA A 258 7.97 -29.67 -5.28
N THR A 259 7.06 -29.56 -4.31
CA THR A 259 7.42 -29.48 -2.89
C THR A 259 7.97 -30.81 -2.37
N ALA A 260 7.37 -31.94 -2.78
CA ALA A 260 7.87 -33.27 -2.45
C ALA A 260 9.26 -33.51 -3.04
N TRP A 261 9.46 -33.15 -4.31
CA TRP A 261 10.75 -33.23 -4.98
C TRP A 261 11.84 -32.44 -4.25
N ALA A 262 11.56 -31.19 -3.85
CA ALA A 262 12.52 -30.40 -3.08
C ALA A 262 12.84 -31.03 -1.71
N ARG A 263 11.86 -31.68 -1.06
CA ARG A 263 12.07 -32.41 0.19
C ARG A 263 12.98 -33.61 0.00
N ASP A 264 12.79 -34.37 -1.08
CA ASP A 264 13.62 -35.54 -1.42
C ASP A 264 15.07 -35.13 -1.72
N LEU A 265 15.29 -33.90 -2.21
CA LEU A 265 16.61 -33.29 -2.37
C LEU A 265 17.21 -32.74 -1.06
N GLY A 266 16.52 -32.88 0.08
CA GLY A 266 17.02 -32.48 1.39
C GLY A 266 16.74 -31.02 1.76
N VAL A 267 15.90 -30.29 1.03
CA VAL A 267 15.46 -28.95 1.43
C VAL A 267 14.58 -29.06 2.68
N PRO A 268 14.90 -28.40 3.80
CA PRO A 268 14.05 -28.41 4.98
C PRO A 268 12.80 -27.56 4.75
N ASP A 269 11.63 -28.12 5.10
CA ASP A 269 10.31 -27.47 4.98
C ASP A 269 10.09 -26.69 3.67
N PRO A 270 10.20 -27.36 2.50
CA PRO A 270 10.18 -26.66 1.22
C PRO A 270 8.83 -26.01 0.97
N ILE A 271 8.88 -24.87 0.29
CA ILE A 271 7.73 -24.07 -0.11
C ILE A 271 7.70 -23.99 -1.63
N CYS A 272 6.55 -24.32 -2.21
CA CYS A 272 6.19 -23.98 -3.58
C CYS A 272 4.70 -23.65 -3.63
N LYS A 273 4.35 -22.38 -3.83
CA LYS A 273 2.95 -21.91 -3.75
C LYS A 273 2.64 -20.89 -4.84
N VAL A 274 1.36 -20.73 -5.14
CA VAL A 274 0.89 -19.53 -5.86
C VAL A 274 1.18 -18.32 -4.98
N SER A 275 1.89 -17.34 -5.53
CA SER A 275 2.21 -16.05 -4.90
C SER A 275 1.40 -14.91 -5.49
N VAL A 276 0.93 -15.03 -6.74
CA VAL A 276 0.09 -14.01 -7.37
C VAL A 276 -0.97 -14.65 -8.26
N PHE A 277 -2.23 -14.26 -8.05
CA PHE A 277 -3.32 -14.47 -9.00
C PHE A 277 -3.37 -13.28 -9.95
N LEU A 278 -2.71 -13.36 -11.11
CA LEU A 278 -2.54 -12.21 -12.00
C LEU A 278 -3.77 -11.99 -12.89
N TYR A 279 -4.19 -13.02 -13.64
CA TYR A 279 -5.44 -13.07 -14.41
C TYR A 279 -5.87 -14.53 -14.60
N THR A 280 -7.05 -14.79 -15.17
CA THR A 280 -7.77 -16.09 -15.14
C THR A 280 -6.85 -17.32 -15.21
N GLN A 281 -6.03 -17.40 -16.26
CA GLN A 281 -5.15 -18.54 -16.52
C GLN A 281 -3.67 -18.22 -16.31
N ASN A 282 -3.30 -17.05 -15.77
CA ASN A 282 -1.90 -16.78 -15.44
C ASN A 282 -1.74 -16.54 -13.95
N LYS A 283 -0.81 -17.30 -13.38
CA LYS A 283 -0.45 -17.25 -11.97
C LYS A 283 1.06 -17.07 -11.88
N ILE A 284 1.50 -16.45 -10.80
CA ILE A 284 2.90 -16.48 -10.42
C ILE A 284 3.04 -17.50 -9.30
N ILE A 285 3.93 -18.46 -9.50
CA ILE A 285 4.35 -19.45 -8.52
C ILE A 285 5.65 -18.94 -7.89
N ALA A 286 5.84 -19.16 -6.61
CA ALA A 286 7.07 -18.82 -5.92
C ALA A 286 7.41 -19.87 -4.87
N GLY A 287 8.70 -20.05 -4.62
CA GLY A 287 9.20 -21.10 -3.74
C GLY A 287 10.70 -21.25 -3.75
N ASN A 288 11.18 -22.32 -3.12
CA ASN A 288 12.58 -22.75 -3.16
C ASN A 288 13.04 -23.04 -4.59
N GLU A 289 14.33 -22.82 -4.87
CA GLU A 289 14.91 -23.05 -6.20
C GLU A 289 14.66 -24.45 -6.73
N GLU A 290 14.84 -25.47 -5.89
CA GLU A 290 14.71 -26.88 -6.24
C GLU A 290 13.30 -27.22 -6.70
N ALA A 291 12.28 -26.66 -6.02
CA ALA A 291 10.88 -26.85 -6.37
C ALA A 291 10.54 -26.13 -7.68
N LEU A 292 11.07 -24.92 -7.90
CA LEU A 292 10.86 -24.20 -9.15
C LEU A 292 11.54 -24.91 -10.33
N HIS A 293 12.74 -25.45 -10.13
CA HIS A 293 13.46 -26.21 -11.14
C HIS A 293 12.68 -27.47 -11.56
N TYR A 294 12.03 -28.16 -10.61
CA TYR A 294 11.13 -29.27 -10.92
C TYR A 294 9.99 -28.82 -11.86
N ILE A 295 9.36 -27.68 -11.59
CA ILE A 295 8.27 -27.16 -12.42
C ILE A 295 8.79 -26.80 -13.82
N GLU A 296 9.93 -26.13 -13.92
CA GLU A 296 10.54 -25.76 -15.20
C GLU A 296 10.84 -26.99 -16.07
N LYS A 297 11.41 -28.04 -15.46
CA LYS A 297 11.74 -29.29 -16.14
C LYS A 297 10.51 -30.08 -16.58
N ASN A 298 9.47 -30.09 -15.76
CA ASN A 298 8.28 -30.92 -15.98
C ASN A 298 7.10 -30.16 -16.60
N ALA A 299 7.23 -28.86 -16.89
CA ALA A 299 6.15 -27.98 -17.33
C ALA A 299 5.30 -28.58 -18.45
N LYS A 300 5.94 -29.12 -19.50
CA LYS A 300 5.25 -29.75 -20.64
C LYS A 300 4.48 -31.00 -20.23
N VAL A 301 5.06 -31.84 -19.38
CA VAL A 301 4.47 -33.11 -18.90
C VAL A 301 3.22 -32.83 -18.07
N VAL A 302 3.28 -31.81 -17.21
CA VAL A 302 2.15 -31.41 -16.36
C VAL A 302 1.16 -30.47 -17.05
N GLY A 303 1.36 -30.17 -18.34
CA GLY A 303 0.47 -29.34 -19.16
C GLY A 303 0.54 -27.84 -18.92
N LEU A 304 1.51 -27.34 -18.14
CA LEU A 304 1.76 -25.91 -17.98
C LEU A 304 2.31 -25.30 -19.27
N GLN A 305 1.94 -24.06 -19.55
CA GLN A 305 2.39 -23.33 -20.74
C GLN A 305 3.06 -22.01 -20.33
N LYS A 306 3.86 -21.45 -21.24
CA LYS A 306 4.50 -20.12 -21.09
C LYS A 306 5.16 -19.93 -19.71
N VAL A 307 5.86 -20.96 -19.23
CA VAL A 307 6.61 -20.92 -17.97
C VAL A 307 7.82 -20.02 -18.16
N LYS A 308 7.91 -18.95 -17.37
CA LYS A 308 8.98 -17.96 -17.45
C LYS A 308 9.46 -17.57 -16.06
N ARG A 309 10.78 -17.69 -15.86
CA ARG A 309 11.46 -17.17 -14.68
C ARG A 309 11.39 -15.65 -14.59
N LEU A 310 11.02 -15.14 -13.42
CA LEU A 310 10.99 -13.71 -13.16
C LEU A 310 12.36 -13.24 -12.62
N PRO A 311 12.88 -12.08 -13.08
CA PRO A 311 14.14 -11.53 -12.63
C PRO A 311 13.95 -10.82 -11.28
N VAL A 312 13.72 -11.60 -10.22
CA VAL A 312 13.50 -11.10 -8.86
C VAL A 312 14.37 -11.85 -7.87
N SER A 313 14.72 -11.19 -6.76
CA SER A 313 15.65 -11.75 -5.79
C SER A 313 15.09 -12.88 -4.94
N GLY A 314 13.75 -13.04 -4.84
CA GLY A 314 13.22 -14.12 -4.04
C GLY A 314 11.73 -14.44 -4.21
N ALA A 315 11.24 -15.36 -3.37
CA ALA A 315 9.90 -15.93 -3.44
C ALA A 315 8.86 -15.09 -2.68
N PHE A 316 8.61 -13.88 -3.18
CA PHE A 316 7.68 -12.94 -2.55
C PHE A 316 6.26 -13.49 -2.42
N HIS A 317 5.51 -13.00 -1.43
CA HIS A 317 4.11 -13.39 -1.19
C HIS A 317 3.95 -14.89 -0.87
N THR A 318 4.96 -15.46 -0.21
CA THR A 318 4.96 -16.82 0.33
C THR A 318 5.48 -16.82 1.78
N PRO A 319 5.30 -17.93 2.53
CA PRO A 319 5.88 -18.08 3.86
C PRO A 319 7.41 -17.90 3.94
N LEU A 320 8.14 -18.00 2.82
CA LEU A 320 9.59 -17.72 2.82
C LEU A 320 9.92 -16.27 3.18
N MET A 321 8.95 -15.36 3.08
CA MET A 321 9.08 -13.97 3.54
C MET A 321 8.80 -13.77 5.03
N GLN A 322 8.52 -14.82 5.81
CA GLN A 322 8.29 -14.74 7.26
C GLN A 322 9.39 -13.99 8.03
N PRO A 323 10.70 -14.12 7.70
CA PRO A 323 11.76 -13.36 8.38
C PRO A 323 11.60 -11.84 8.25
N ALA A 324 10.86 -11.35 7.24
CA ALA A 324 10.64 -9.92 7.04
C ALA A 324 9.56 -9.33 7.96
N ILE A 325 8.72 -10.18 8.55
CA ILE A 325 7.49 -9.76 9.23
C ILE A 325 7.77 -8.99 10.52
N GLN A 326 8.70 -9.44 11.36
CA GLN A 326 8.92 -8.85 12.68
C GLN A 326 9.23 -7.35 12.58
N LYS A 327 10.26 -6.98 11.80
CA LYS A 327 10.68 -5.59 11.63
C LYS A 327 9.65 -4.75 10.89
N PHE A 328 8.92 -5.33 9.95
CA PHE A 328 7.80 -4.65 9.29
C PHE A 328 6.67 -4.33 10.29
N CYS A 329 6.30 -5.27 11.16
CA CYS A 329 5.30 -5.08 12.21
C CYS A 329 5.72 -4.04 13.25
N GLU A 330 6.99 -4.06 13.67
CA GLU A 330 7.57 -3.02 14.54
C GLU A 330 7.35 -1.64 13.93
N LYS A 331 7.77 -1.45 12.66
CA LYS A 331 7.62 -0.14 12.02
C LYS A 331 6.15 0.25 11.81
N LEU A 332 5.30 -0.69 11.43
CA LEU A 332 3.88 -0.44 11.18
C LEU A 332 3.10 -0.06 12.46
N ARG A 333 3.58 -0.47 13.64
CA ARG A 333 2.96 -0.06 14.92
C ARG A 333 3.15 1.42 15.20
N GLU A 334 4.30 1.98 14.84
CA GLU A 334 4.64 3.40 15.04
C GLU A 334 3.83 4.34 14.14
N ILE A 335 3.24 3.83 13.06
CA ILE A 335 2.52 4.64 12.08
C ILE A 335 1.10 4.91 12.57
N GLN A 336 0.74 6.19 12.58
CA GLN A 336 -0.64 6.65 12.72
C GLN A 336 -1.36 6.46 11.38
N LEU A 337 -2.46 5.73 11.41
CA LEU A 337 -3.28 5.45 10.24
C LEU A 337 -4.56 6.26 10.28
N GLU A 338 -4.92 6.79 9.13
CA GLU A 338 -6.19 7.49 8.92
C GLU A 338 -7.12 6.66 8.03
N GLU A 339 -8.42 6.97 8.06
CA GLU A 339 -9.37 6.30 7.17
C GLU A 339 -9.12 6.73 5.70
N PRO A 340 -9.01 5.78 4.75
CA PRO A 340 -8.79 6.10 3.34
C PRO A 340 -9.91 6.99 2.77
N ARG A 341 -9.56 8.13 2.15
CA ARG A 341 -10.52 9.03 1.48
C ARG A 341 -11.21 8.39 0.27
N THR A 342 -10.60 7.36 -0.30
CA THR A 342 -11.14 6.57 -1.40
C THR A 342 -10.91 5.08 -1.13
N LYS A 343 -11.68 4.21 -1.78
CA LYS A 343 -11.59 2.76 -1.56
C LYS A 343 -10.22 2.25 -2.00
N VAL A 344 -9.45 1.68 -1.09
CA VAL A 344 -8.18 0.99 -1.40
C VAL A 344 -8.40 -0.52 -1.33
N TYR A 345 -8.04 -1.26 -2.38
CA TYR A 345 -8.26 -2.71 -2.46
C TYR A 345 -7.05 -3.51 -1.95
N SER A 346 -7.29 -4.36 -0.95
CA SER A 346 -6.26 -5.16 -0.31
C SER A 346 -5.83 -6.36 -1.15
N ASN A 347 -4.53 -6.52 -1.37
CA ASN A 347 -4.01 -7.65 -2.15
C ASN A 347 -4.23 -9.00 -1.45
N TYR A 348 -4.36 -9.03 -0.12
CA TYR A 348 -4.59 -10.28 0.62
C TYR A 348 -6.05 -10.76 0.53
N THR A 349 -7.01 -9.85 0.62
CA THR A 349 -8.44 -10.21 0.65
C THR A 349 -9.13 -10.10 -0.70
N GLY A 350 -8.60 -9.30 -1.63
CA GLY A 350 -9.30 -8.90 -2.85
C GLY A 350 -10.46 -7.93 -2.61
N ARG A 351 -10.59 -7.39 -1.38
CA ARG A 351 -11.69 -6.52 -0.94
C ARG A 351 -11.15 -5.15 -0.51
N PRO A 352 -11.97 -4.09 -0.55
CA PRO A 352 -11.56 -2.80 -0.02
C PRO A 352 -11.28 -2.89 1.48
N TYR A 353 -10.32 -2.11 1.95
CA TYR A 353 -10.11 -1.83 3.36
C TYR A 353 -11.40 -1.28 4.00
N ARG A 354 -11.67 -1.70 5.24
CA ARG A 354 -12.90 -1.34 5.96
C ARG A 354 -12.69 -0.26 7.02
N ASN A 355 -11.57 -0.36 7.72
CA ASN A 355 -11.17 0.56 8.79
C ASN A 355 -9.66 0.54 8.99
N THR A 356 -9.13 1.53 9.70
CA THR A 356 -7.70 1.63 10.06
C THR A 356 -7.12 0.37 10.69
N LYS A 357 -7.86 -0.28 11.61
CA LYS A 357 -7.42 -1.52 12.28
C LYS A 357 -7.20 -2.67 11.28
N SER A 358 -8.04 -2.76 10.25
CA SER A 358 -7.89 -3.76 9.20
C SER A 358 -6.62 -3.54 8.36
N ILE A 359 -6.17 -2.29 8.18
CA ILE A 359 -4.98 -1.97 7.37
C ILE A 359 -3.75 -2.66 7.94
N LYS A 360 -3.48 -2.51 9.25
CA LYS A 360 -2.27 -3.08 9.87
C LYS A 360 -2.20 -4.60 9.68
N GLY A 361 -3.27 -5.31 10.06
CA GLY A 361 -3.29 -6.77 9.99
C GLY A 361 -3.20 -7.33 8.57
N LEU A 362 -3.80 -6.64 7.60
CA LEU A 362 -3.82 -7.11 6.21
C LEU A 362 -2.50 -6.82 5.48
N LEU A 363 -1.84 -5.68 5.74
CA LEU A 363 -0.51 -5.39 5.18
C LEU A 363 0.55 -6.40 5.64
N VAL A 364 0.48 -6.85 6.89
CA VAL A 364 1.36 -7.91 7.41
C VAL A 364 1.11 -9.22 6.66
N LYS A 365 -0.16 -9.62 6.53
CA LYS A 365 -0.52 -10.85 5.79
C LYS A 365 -0.14 -10.77 4.31
N GLN A 366 -0.18 -9.59 3.71
CA GLN A 366 0.16 -9.33 2.32
C GLN A 366 1.57 -9.79 1.95
N ILE A 367 2.55 -9.67 2.86
CA ILE A 367 3.96 -10.01 2.58
C ILE A 367 4.16 -11.53 2.41
N ILE A 368 3.41 -12.34 3.15
CA ILE A 368 3.58 -13.81 3.23
C ILE A 368 2.45 -14.61 2.58
N SER A 369 1.48 -13.92 1.97
CA SER A 369 0.30 -14.53 1.37
C SER A 369 0.13 -14.06 -0.07
N PRO A 370 -0.54 -14.86 -0.93
CA PRO A 370 -0.68 -14.54 -2.34
C PRO A 370 -1.40 -13.22 -2.58
N VAL A 371 -0.91 -12.47 -3.56
CA VAL A 371 -1.55 -11.28 -4.11
C VAL A 371 -2.74 -11.69 -4.98
N LYS A 372 -3.94 -11.29 -4.56
CA LYS A 372 -5.21 -11.52 -5.26
C LYS A 372 -5.52 -10.41 -6.24
N TRP A 373 -4.60 -10.14 -7.19
CA TRP A 373 -4.73 -9.03 -8.12
C TRP A 373 -5.94 -9.17 -9.05
N GLU A 374 -6.10 -10.35 -9.65
CA GLU A 374 -7.26 -10.69 -10.46
C GLU A 374 -8.58 -10.38 -9.74
N GLN A 375 -8.69 -10.80 -8.48
CA GLN A 375 -9.87 -10.58 -7.66
C GLN A 375 -10.08 -9.11 -7.30
N CYS A 376 -9.00 -8.35 -7.04
CA CYS A 376 -9.07 -6.90 -6.84
C CYS A 376 -9.68 -6.23 -8.08
N ILE A 377 -9.15 -6.56 -9.27
CA ILE A 377 -9.61 -5.98 -10.54
C ILE A 377 -11.05 -6.41 -10.86
N GLN A 378 -11.39 -7.69 -10.72
CA GLN A 378 -12.77 -8.14 -10.92
C GLN A 378 -13.75 -7.39 -9.99
N ARG A 379 -13.34 -7.12 -8.75
CA ARG A 379 -14.22 -6.48 -7.77
C ARG A 379 -14.29 -4.96 -7.90
N ILE A 380 -13.21 -4.28 -8.28
CA ILE A 380 -13.24 -2.83 -8.53
C ILE A 380 -14.06 -2.50 -9.78
N TYR A 381 -14.07 -3.40 -10.77
CA TYR A 381 -14.83 -3.21 -12.00
C TYR A 381 -16.23 -3.86 -12.03
N LYS A 382 -16.66 -4.56 -10.97
CA LYS A 382 -18.00 -5.17 -10.89
C LYS A 382 -19.08 -4.08 -10.93
N ARG A 383 -20.00 -4.19 -11.89
CA ARG A 383 -21.12 -3.26 -12.12
C ARG A 383 -22.29 -3.98 -12.81
N PRO A 384 -23.52 -3.43 -12.77
CA PRO A 384 -24.63 -3.93 -13.56
C PRO A 384 -24.34 -3.90 -15.06
N GLU A 385 -24.97 -4.80 -15.82
CA GLU A 385 -24.89 -4.81 -17.27
C GLU A 385 -25.39 -3.47 -17.86
N GLY A 386 -24.78 -3.03 -18.95
CA GLY A 386 -25.07 -1.73 -19.59
C GLY A 386 -24.49 -0.51 -18.87
N THR A 387 -23.95 -0.65 -17.65
CA THR A 387 -23.32 0.48 -16.95
C THR A 387 -21.91 0.74 -17.52
N PRO A 388 -21.59 1.98 -17.94
CA PRO A 388 -20.27 2.29 -18.49
C PRO A 388 -19.14 2.13 -17.45
N PHE A 389 -17.90 2.04 -17.94
CA PHE A 389 -16.70 1.92 -17.12
C PHE A 389 -16.15 3.30 -16.71
N PRO A 390 -15.60 3.47 -15.48
CA PRO A 390 -14.87 4.66 -15.09
C PRO A 390 -13.55 4.74 -15.83
N ARG A 391 -13.07 5.96 -15.99
CA ARG A 391 -11.73 6.19 -16.50
C ARG A 391 -10.71 5.56 -15.58
N THR A 392 -9.78 4.80 -16.15
CA THR A 392 -8.71 4.17 -15.38
C THR A 392 -7.39 4.84 -15.70
N PHE A 393 -6.63 5.19 -14.67
CA PHE A 393 -5.31 5.77 -14.80
C PHE A 393 -4.26 4.78 -14.34
N ASP A 394 -3.38 4.41 -15.26
CA ASP A 394 -2.20 3.59 -15.00
C ASP A 394 -1.03 4.50 -14.60
N VAL A 395 -0.71 4.56 -13.31
CA VAL A 395 0.22 5.56 -12.77
C VAL A 395 1.59 4.96 -12.52
N GLY A 396 2.54 5.28 -13.40
CA GLY A 396 3.96 4.93 -13.23
C GLY A 396 4.37 3.55 -13.75
N SER A 397 3.50 2.81 -14.45
CA SER A 397 3.84 1.47 -14.99
C SER A 397 4.20 1.41 -16.48
N SER A 398 4.11 2.55 -17.18
CA SER A 398 4.28 2.64 -18.63
C SER A 398 3.36 1.70 -19.42
N GLY A 399 2.10 1.55 -18.98
CA GLY A 399 1.06 0.78 -19.69
C GLY A 399 0.93 -0.67 -19.25
N ARG A 400 1.80 -1.18 -18.37
CA ARG A 400 1.73 -2.57 -17.90
C ARG A 400 0.46 -2.87 -17.12
N MET A 401 -0.04 -1.93 -16.31
CA MET A 401 -1.32 -2.13 -15.60
C MET A 401 -2.48 -2.15 -16.59
N LYS A 402 -2.46 -1.31 -17.64
CA LYS A 402 -3.44 -1.39 -18.74
C LYS A 402 -3.41 -2.76 -19.44
N THR A 403 -2.22 -3.29 -19.73
CA THR A 403 -2.08 -4.62 -20.36
C THR A 403 -2.69 -5.72 -19.48
N ILE A 404 -2.38 -5.74 -18.19
CA ILE A 404 -2.94 -6.73 -17.26
C ILE A 404 -4.46 -6.53 -17.12
N LEU A 405 -4.93 -5.29 -17.02
CA LEU A 405 -6.36 -4.98 -16.99
C LEU A 405 -7.07 -5.53 -18.23
N LYS A 406 -6.50 -5.38 -19.43
CA LYS A 406 -7.08 -5.91 -20.68
C LYS A 406 -7.25 -7.43 -20.64
N LEU A 407 -6.34 -8.14 -19.98
CA LEU A 407 -6.40 -9.60 -19.83
C LEU A 407 -7.44 -10.07 -18.80
N ILE A 408 -7.89 -9.19 -17.91
CA ILE A 408 -8.92 -9.50 -16.89
C ILE A 408 -10.29 -8.98 -17.34
N ASN A 409 -10.34 -7.76 -17.89
CA ASN A 409 -11.54 -7.07 -18.33
C ASN A 409 -11.21 -6.13 -19.50
N ALA A 410 -11.37 -6.65 -20.72
CA ALA A 410 -11.06 -5.91 -21.96
C ALA A 410 -11.88 -4.61 -22.10
N LYS A 411 -13.17 -4.63 -21.74
CA LYS A 411 -14.06 -3.46 -21.81
C LYS A 411 -13.61 -2.35 -20.86
N ALA A 412 -13.20 -2.68 -19.64
CA ALA A 412 -12.65 -1.70 -18.72
C ALA A 412 -11.32 -1.10 -19.23
N ALA A 413 -10.50 -1.91 -19.91
CA ALA A 413 -9.21 -1.46 -20.44
C ALA A 413 -9.32 -0.45 -21.60
N GLU A 414 -10.44 -0.40 -22.31
CA GLU A 414 -10.72 0.61 -23.34
C GLU A 414 -10.77 2.02 -22.71
N SER A 415 -11.34 2.13 -21.52
CA SER A 415 -11.38 3.37 -20.73
C SER A 415 -10.09 3.64 -19.92
N CYS A 416 -9.05 2.83 -20.11
CA CYS A 416 -7.78 2.96 -19.40
C CYS A 416 -6.78 3.80 -20.21
N ILE A 417 -6.34 4.90 -19.60
CA ILE A 417 -5.39 5.85 -20.19
C ILE A 417 -4.01 5.52 -19.62
N PRO A 418 -3.07 5.00 -20.45
CA PRO A 418 -1.68 4.88 -20.08
C PRO A 418 -1.10 6.26 -19.86
N HIS A 419 -0.23 6.35 -18.88
CA HIS A 419 0.50 7.56 -18.54
C HIS A 419 1.24 8.26 -19.69
N HIS A 420 1.62 7.58 -20.78
CA HIS A 420 2.36 8.18 -21.89
C HIS A 420 1.47 8.76 -23.01
N GLU A 421 0.16 8.58 -22.92
CA GLU A 421 -0.81 9.06 -23.94
C GLU A 421 -1.66 10.24 -23.44
N ALA A 422 -1.58 10.59 -22.15
CA ALA A 422 -2.33 11.73 -21.61
C ALA A 422 -1.88 13.08 -22.22
N SER A 423 -0.61 13.19 -22.59
CA SER A 423 -0.02 14.37 -23.21
C SER A 423 -0.36 14.53 -24.71
N LYS A 424 -0.88 13.49 -25.39
CA LYS A 424 -1.24 13.55 -26.82
C LYS A 424 -2.69 13.97 -27.08
N ILE A 425 -3.58 13.86 -26.08
CA ILE A 425 -4.99 14.23 -26.24
C ILE A 425 -5.18 15.75 -26.21
N PHE A 426 -4.17 16.52 -25.78
CA PHE A 426 -4.21 17.98 -25.80
C PHE A 426 -3.92 18.60 -27.18
N ASP A 427 -3.27 17.86 -28.10
CA ASP A 427 -2.95 18.41 -29.44
C ASP A 427 -4.10 18.27 -30.45
N GLU A 428 -5.05 17.35 -30.26
CA GLU A 428 -6.16 17.12 -31.21
C GLU A 428 -7.43 17.94 -30.90
N THR A 429 -7.43 18.73 -29.81
CA THR A 429 -8.57 19.62 -29.47
C THR A 429 -8.24 21.11 -29.63
N GLN A 430 -7.06 21.44 -30.18
CA GLN A 430 -6.66 22.80 -30.54
C GLN A 430 -6.23 22.97 -32.01
N SER A 431 -6.48 21.99 -32.89
CA SER A 431 -6.26 22.13 -34.34
C SER A 431 -7.54 22.39 -35.12
#